data_AF-A0A966D0Q0-F1
#
_entry.id   AF-A0A966D0Q0-F1
#
_cell.length_a   1.000
_cell.length_b   1.000
_cell.length_c   1.000
_cell.angle_alpha   90.00
_cell.angle_beta   90.00
_cell.angle_gamma   90.00
#
_symmetry.space_group_name_H-M   'P 1'
#
loop_
_entity.id
_entity.type
_entity.pdbx_description
1 polymer ?
#
loop_
_entity_poly.entity_id
_entity_poly.type
_entity_poly.pdbx_seq_one_letter_code
_entity_poly.pdbx_strand_id
1 'polypeptide(L)'
;MKKLTVCLLVFLLASSVLFAAGGTEQKSGVKEVVIGVFEPLTGENGGGGYQEVLGMRYANKVYPTVKINGETYNVRLVEADNKSDKTEAVTAAQSLISSGASVILGSYGSGVSIAAGDIFLDNQVPAIGASCTNPQVTLGNDYYYRVCFLDPFQGTVMANYAWQ
;
A
#
# COMPACT_ATOMS: atom_id res chain seq x y z
N MET A 1 -10.19 -8.31 66.15
CA MET A 1 -10.88 -7.13 65.57
C MET A 1 -10.04 -6.38 64.55
N LYS A 2 -8.79 -5.99 64.85
CA LYS A 2 -7.94 -5.22 63.91
C LYS A 2 -7.63 -5.92 62.55
N LYS A 3 -7.51 -7.25 62.54
CA LYS A 3 -7.26 -8.03 61.30
C LYS A 3 -8.50 -8.15 60.38
N LEU A 4 -9.70 -8.07 60.95
CA LEU A 4 -10.96 -8.18 60.20
C LEU A 4 -11.30 -6.87 59.48
N THR A 5 -10.99 -5.73 60.12
CA THR A 5 -11.20 -4.38 59.55
C THR A 5 -10.28 -4.12 58.35
N VAL A 6 -9.05 -4.64 58.37
CA VAL A 6 -8.10 -4.51 57.26
C VAL A 6 -8.54 -5.31 56.03
N CYS A 7 -9.07 -6.53 56.22
CA CYS A 7 -9.59 -7.31 55.09
C CYS A 7 -10.83 -6.67 54.44
N LEU A 8 -11.69 -6.01 55.23
CA LEU A 8 -12.88 -5.32 54.71
C LEU A 8 -12.50 -4.07 53.90
N LEU A 9 -11.48 -3.32 54.33
CA LEU A 9 -10.95 -2.14 53.62
C LEU A 9 -10.26 -2.52 52.30
N VAL A 10 -9.54 -3.64 52.26
CA VAL A 10 -8.92 -4.16 51.03
C VAL A 10 -9.96 -4.66 50.03
N PHE A 11 -11.06 -5.25 50.51
CA PHE A 11 -12.17 -5.68 49.64
C PHE A 11 -12.98 -4.50 49.08
N LEU A 12 -13.16 -3.42 49.86
CA LEU A 12 -13.80 -2.19 49.39
C LEU A 12 -12.93 -1.41 48.39
N LEU A 13 -11.60 -1.39 48.57
CA LEU A 13 -10.72 -0.80 47.56
C LEU A 13 -10.73 -1.63 46.27
N ALA A 14 -10.70 -2.96 46.34
CA ALA A 14 -10.71 -3.83 45.16
C ALA A 14 -12.00 -3.74 44.33
N SER A 15 -13.15 -3.46 44.97
CA SER A 15 -14.44 -3.27 44.28
C SER A 15 -14.59 -1.89 43.63
N SER A 16 -13.83 -0.88 44.09
CA SER A 16 -13.79 0.45 43.46
C SER A 16 -12.93 0.52 42.19
N VAL A 17 -11.99 -0.43 41.99
CA VAL A 17 -11.16 -0.52 40.77
C VAL A 17 -11.89 -1.24 39.62
N LEU A 18 -12.89 -2.07 39.95
CA LEU A 18 -13.66 -2.84 38.96
C LEU A 18 -14.80 -2.04 38.32
N PHE A 19 -15.17 -0.88 38.87
CA PHE A 19 -16.23 -0.02 38.31
C PHE A 19 -15.72 1.12 37.42
N ALA A 20 -14.40 1.28 37.28
CA ALA A 20 -13.76 2.27 36.41
C ALA A 20 -13.32 1.70 35.03
N ALA A 21 -13.63 0.43 34.75
CA ALA A 21 -13.27 -0.24 33.48
C ALA A 21 -14.48 -0.49 32.55
N GLY A 22 -15.62 0.15 32.81
CA GLY A 22 -16.83 0.04 32.00
C GLY A 22 -17.01 1.27 31.12
N GLY A 23 -16.63 1.18 29.84
CA GLY A 23 -17.01 2.16 28.82
C GLY A 23 -15.83 2.86 28.14
N THR A 24 -14.92 2.12 27.53
CA THR A 24 -14.26 2.64 26.33
C THR A 24 -15.33 2.70 25.25
N GLU A 25 -15.94 3.88 25.07
CA GLU A 25 -16.55 4.22 23.79
C GLU A 25 -15.49 4.00 22.72
N GLN A 26 -15.62 2.89 21.99
CA GLN A 26 -14.90 2.64 20.77
C GLN A 26 -15.40 3.72 19.80
N LYS A 27 -14.75 4.89 19.81
CA LYS A 27 -14.84 5.85 18.71
C LYS A 27 -14.66 5.01 17.46
N SER A 28 -15.71 4.87 16.65
CA SER A 28 -15.60 4.24 15.36
C SER A 28 -14.70 5.14 14.54
N GLY A 29 -13.39 4.91 14.66
CA GLY A 29 -12.38 5.56 13.84
C GLY A 29 -12.81 5.34 12.41
N VAL A 30 -12.74 6.42 11.63
CA VAL A 30 -12.95 6.36 10.18
C VAL A 30 -12.08 5.22 9.65
N LYS A 31 -12.70 4.17 9.10
CA LYS A 31 -11.98 3.02 8.58
C LYS A 31 -11.28 3.46 7.30
N GLU A 32 -9.97 3.27 7.22
CA GLU A 32 -9.18 3.61 6.05
C GLU A 32 -8.62 2.36 5.38
N VAL A 33 -8.56 2.38 4.06
CA VAL A 33 -7.72 1.50 3.25
C VAL A 33 -6.55 2.32 2.71
N VAL A 34 -5.34 1.81 2.90
CA VAL A 34 -4.13 2.49 2.47
C VAL A 34 -3.70 1.92 1.12
N ILE A 35 -3.56 2.79 0.12
CA ILE A 35 -3.00 2.45 -1.19
C ILE A 35 -1.61 3.07 -1.27
N GLY A 36 -0.60 2.22 -1.45
CA GLY A 36 0.76 2.67 -1.72
C GLY A 36 0.90 3.11 -3.18
N VAL A 37 1.57 4.23 -3.41
CA VAL A 37 1.92 4.75 -4.73
C VAL A 37 3.43 4.71 -4.84
N PHE A 38 3.92 3.75 -5.63
CA PHE A 38 5.32 3.42 -5.80
C PHE A 38 5.79 3.94 -7.16
N GLU A 39 6.18 5.22 -7.22
CA GLU A 39 6.55 5.88 -8.47
C GLU A 39 7.85 6.68 -8.37
N PRO A 40 8.58 6.88 -9.48
CA PRO A 40 9.64 7.87 -9.54
C PRO A 40 8.97 9.25 -9.55
N LEU A 41 9.08 9.97 -8.43
CA LEU A 41 8.74 11.40 -8.36
C LEU A 41 9.96 12.25 -8.73
N THR A 42 11.16 11.67 -8.65
CA THR A 42 12.43 12.25 -9.08
C THR A 42 13.25 11.24 -9.88
N GLY A 43 14.44 11.68 -10.33
CA GLY A 43 15.33 10.87 -11.17
C GLY A 43 14.94 10.85 -12.64
N GLU A 44 15.53 9.93 -13.40
CA GLU A 44 15.42 9.85 -14.87
C GLU A 44 13.97 9.78 -15.36
N ASN A 45 13.13 8.99 -14.69
CA ASN A 45 11.73 8.80 -15.04
C ASN A 45 10.77 9.72 -14.26
N GLY A 46 11.28 10.70 -13.49
CA GLY A 46 10.47 11.51 -12.58
C GLY A 46 9.33 12.27 -13.28
N GLY A 47 9.56 12.75 -14.51
CA GLY A 47 8.52 13.42 -15.30
C GLY A 47 7.37 12.49 -15.67
N GLY A 48 7.66 11.26 -16.11
CA GLY A 48 6.67 10.26 -16.47
C GLY A 48 5.94 9.69 -15.26
N GLY A 49 6.67 9.29 -14.21
CA GLY A 49 6.08 8.79 -12.97
C GLY A 49 5.18 9.82 -12.28
N TYR A 50 5.52 11.11 -12.35
CA TYR A 50 4.65 12.14 -11.81
C TYR A 50 3.30 12.24 -12.55
N GLN A 51 3.25 11.97 -13.86
CA GLN A 51 1.99 11.93 -14.61
C GLN A 51 1.09 10.77 -14.12
N GLU A 52 1.66 9.62 -13.81
CA GLU A 52 0.93 8.48 -13.25
C GLU A 52 0.37 8.83 -11.86
N VAL A 53 1.18 9.46 -11.00
CA VAL A 53 0.74 9.92 -9.67
C VAL A 53 -0.39 10.94 -9.78
N LEU A 54 -0.34 11.86 -10.74
CA LEU A 54 -1.45 12.80 -10.98
C LEU A 54 -2.75 12.05 -11.35
N GLY A 55 -2.66 10.99 -12.16
CA GLY A 55 -3.79 10.12 -12.48
C GLY A 55 -4.36 9.43 -11.24
N MET A 56 -3.50 8.84 -10.40
CA MET A 56 -3.91 8.17 -9.16
C MET A 56 -4.56 9.15 -8.17
N ARG A 57 -3.97 10.34 -7.98
CA ARG A 57 -4.53 11.42 -7.15
C ARG A 57 -5.88 11.89 -7.67
N TYR A 58 -6.03 12.03 -9.00
CA TYR A 58 -7.30 12.42 -9.60
C TYR A 58 -8.37 11.34 -9.37
N ALA A 59 -8.04 10.06 -9.58
CA ALA A 59 -8.95 8.95 -9.31
C ALA A 59 -9.39 8.94 -7.85
N ASN A 60 -8.46 9.12 -6.90
CA ASN A 60 -8.78 9.21 -5.48
C ASN A 60 -9.63 10.45 -5.14
N LYS A 61 -9.41 11.59 -5.81
CA LYS A 61 -10.25 12.78 -5.64
C LYS A 61 -11.69 12.54 -6.10
N VAL A 62 -11.89 11.83 -7.21
CA VAL A 62 -13.22 11.50 -7.76
C VAL A 62 -13.88 10.38 -6.95
N TYR A 63 -13.11 9.40 -6.49
CA TYR A 63 -13.56 8.23 -5.73
C TYR A 63 -12.75 8.10 -4.42
N PRO A 64 -13.00 8.94 -3.41
CA PRO A 64 -12.22 8.97 -2.17
C PRO A 64 -12.58 7.84 -1.20
N THR A 65 -13.59 7.02 -1.54
CA THR A 65 -14.06 5.93 -0.69
C THR A 65 -14.29 4.68 -1.52
N VAL A 66 -14.24 3.53 -0.87
CA VAL A 66 -14.53 2.22 -1.46
C VAL A 66 -15.45 1.44 -0.52
N LYS A 67 -16.35 0.64 -1.11
CA LYS A 67 -17.22 -0.26 -0.35
C LYS A 67 -16.67 -1.68 -0.40
N ILE A 68 -16.33 -2.25 0.75
CA ILE A 68 -15.79 -3.61 0.89
C ILE A 68 -16.70 -4.36 1.85
N ASN A 69 -17.26 -5.50 1.41
CA ASN A 69 -18.13 -6.35 2.22
C ASN A 69 -19.30 -5.62 2.91
N GLY A 70 -19.86 -4.60 2.26
CA GLY A 70 -20.97 -3.83 2.81
C GLY A 70 -20.57 -2.58 3.60
N GLU A 71 -19.30 -2.45 3.98
CA GLU A 71 -18.77 -1.32 4.74
C GLU A 71 -18.04 -0.32 3.86
N THR A 72 -18.13 0.98 4.18
CA THR A 72 -17.42 2.04 3.47
C THR A 72 -16.10 2.38 4.16
N TYR A 73 -15.03 2.42 3.38
CA TYR A 73 -13.68 2.80 3.79
C TYR A 73 -13.24 4.06 3.06
N ASN A 74 -12.53 4.94 3.75
CA ASN A 74 -11.81 6.04 3.10
C ASN A 74 -10.54 5.51 2.46
N VAL A 75 -10.25 5.97 1.25
CA VAL A 75 -9.03 5.61 0.52
C VAL A 75 -7.96 6.65 0.80
N ARG A 76 -6.88 6.24 1.47
CA ARG A 76 -5.71 7.08 1.73
C ARG A 76 -4.56 6.65 0.82
N LEU A 77 -4.04 7.59 0.03
CA LEU A 77 -2.83 7.37 -0.76
C LEU A 77 -1.59 7.63 0.10
N VAL A 78 -0.58 6.76 -0.01
CA VAL A 78 0.76 6.97 0.54
C VAL A 78 1.75 6.87 -0.60
N GLU A 79 2.42 7.97 -0.90
CA GLU A 79 3.38 8.03 -2.00
C GLU A 79 4.80 7.79 -1.49
N ALA A 80 5.57 6.98 -2.23
CA ALA A 80 6.98 6.75 -1.99
C ALA A 80 7.78 6.91 -3.29
N ASP A 81 8.74 7.83 -3.27
CA ASP A 81 9.62 8.11 -4.40
C ASP A 81 10.72 7.06 -4.53
N ASN A 82 10.68 6.27 -5.60
CA ASN A 82 11.74 5.31 -5.91
C ASN A 82 12.92 5.91 -6.70
N LYS A 83 12.86 7.19 -7.06
CA LYS A 83 13.91 8.00 -7.70
C LYS A 83 14.48 7.42 -9.00
N SER A 84 13.78 6.48 -9.64
CA SER A 84 14.31 5.70 -10.75
C SER A 84 15.56 4.87 -10.42
N ASP A 85 15.85 4.61 -9.14
CA ASP A 85 17.02 3.88 -8.67
C ASP A 85 16.62 2.57 -7.97
N LYS A 86 17.37 1.49 -8.21
CA LYS A 86 17.04 0.16 -7.67
C LYS A 86 17.24 0.04 -6.16
N THR A 87 18.20 0.76 -5.59
CA THR A 87 18.47 0.74 -4.15
C THR A 87 17.42 1.57 -3.42
N GLU A 88 17.09 2.74 -3.97
CA GLU A 88 16.03 3.61 -3.44
C GLU A 88 14.65 2.93 -3.54
N ALA A 89 14.40 2.19 -4.63
CA ALA A 89 13.20 1.37 -4.81
C ALA A 89 12.95 0.38 -3.67
N VAL A 90 13.99 -0.32 -3.20
CA VAL A 90 13.90 -1.25 -2.06
C VAL A 90 13.44 -0.50 -0.80
N THR A 91 14.03 0.67 -0.53
CA THR A 91 13.69 1.48 0.65
C THR A 91 12.27 2.05 0.54
N ALA A 92 11.89 2.55 -0.63
CA ALA A 92 10.54 3.05 -0.90
C ALA A 92 9.48 1.95 -0.73
N ALA A 93 9.73 0.74 -1.25
CA ALA A 93 8.84 -0.40 -1.10
C ALA A 93 8.66 -0.80 0.38
N GLN A 94 9.75 -0.88 1.15
CA GLN A 94 9.68 -1.16 2.59
C GLN A 94 8.89 -0.11 3.37
N SER A 95 9.04 1.17 2.99
CA SER A 95 8.27 2.27 3.57
C SER A 95 6.77 2.11 3.32
N LEU A 96 6.38 1.72 2.11
CA LEU A 96 4.97 1.47 1.77
C LEU A 96 4.38 0.29 2.55
N ILE A 97 5.13 -0.82 2.68
CA ILE A 97 4.72 -1.95 3.54
C ILE A 97 4.55 -1.47 4.99
N SER A 98 5.53 -0.73 5.52
CA SER A 98 5.49 -0.20 6.89
C SER A 98 4.34 0.78 7.12
N SER A 99 3.86 1.46 6.07
CA SER A 99 2.72 2.36 6.14
C SER A 99 1.35 1.66 6.23
N GLY A 100 1.35 0.32 6.17
CA GLY A 100 0.14 -0.51 6.18
C GLY A 100 -0.59 -0.54 4.84
N ALA A 101 0.12 -0.33 3.73
CA ALA A 101 -0.47 -0.40 2.40
C ALA A 101 -1.10 -1.77 2.14
N SER A 102 -2.38 -1.78 1.73
CA SER A 102 -3.12 -2.98 1.39
C SER A 102 -2.95 -3.41 -0.07
N VAL A 103 -2.54 -2.46 -0.92
CA VAL A 103 -2.22 -2.66 -2.34
C VAL A 103 -1.23 -1.58 -2.76
N ILE A 104 -0.35 -1.90 -3.69
CA ILE A 104 0.61 -0.98 -4.28
C ILE A 104 0.22 -0.68 -5.74
N LEU A 105 0.26 0.58 -6.14
CA LEU A 105 0.14 1.04 -7.52
C LEU A 105 1.49 1.54 -7.99
N GLY A 106 1.87 1.16 -9.21
CA GLY A 106 3.15 1.49 -9.82
C GLY A 106 4.06 0.28 -10.00
N SER A 107 5.21 0.42 -10.66
CA SER A 107 5.81 1.70 -11.09
C SER A 107 5.85 1.91 -12.60
N TYR A 108 6.17 3.14 -13.02
CA TYR A 108 6.64 3.53 -14.35
C TYR A 108 7.78 2.65 -14.85
N GLY A 109 8.80 2.44 -14.00
CA GLY A 109 10.06 1.80 -14.39
C GLY A 109 10.08 0.29 -14.14
N SER A 110 10.42 -0.50 -15.17
CA SER A 110 10.60 -1.95 -15.04
C SER A 110 11.72 -2.33 -14.06
N GLY A 111 12.86 -1.63 -14.08
CA GLY A 111 14.01 -1.97 -13.23
C GLY A 111 13.74 -1.80 -11.74
N VAL A 112 13.04 -0.73 -11.35
CA VAL A 112 12.63 -0.48 -9.96
C VAL A 112 11.50 -1.42 -9.51
N SER A 113 10.60 -1.76 -10.43
CA SER A 113 9.51 -2.72 -10.18
C SER A 113 10.07 -4.12 -9.89
N ILE A 114 11.05 -4.59 -10.67
CA ILE A 114 11.75 -5.86 -10.44
C ILE A 114 12.48 -5.85 -9.08
N ALA A 115 13.18 -4.76 -8.76
CA ALA A 115 13.93 -4.65 -7.50
C ALA A 115 13.01 -4.67 -6.25
N ALA A 116 11.80 -4.14 -6.37
CA ALA A 116 10.81 -4.13 -5.28
C ALA A 116 9.95 -5.40 -5.21
N GLY A 117 9.96 -6.24 -6.25
CA GLY A 117 9.02 -7.34 -6.42
C GLY A 117 8.99 -8.33 -5.25
N ASP A 118 10.15 -8.78 -4.79
CA ASP A 118 10.26 -9.74 -3.70
C ASP A 118 9.76 -9.17 -2.37
N ILE A 119 9.90 -7.86 -2.13
CA ILE A 119 9.39 -7.21 -0.92
C ILE A 119 7.86 -7.29 -0.87
N PHE A 120 7.20 -7.01 -1.99
CA PHE A 120 5.74 -7.09 -2.08
C PHE A 120 5.24 -8.53 -1.98
N LEU A 121 5.96 -9.47 -2.60
CA LEU A 121 5.69 -10.90 -2.51
C LEU A 121 5.82 -11.44 -1.08
N ASP A 122 6.94 -11.20 -0.42
CA ASP A 122 7.24 -11.69 0.92
C ASP A 122 6.26 -11.16 1.96
N ASN A 123 5.76 -9.93 1.78
CA ASN A 123 4.77 -9.31 2.65
C ASN A 123 3.32 -9.59 2.21
N GLN A 124 3.12 -10.35 1.13
CA GLN A 124 1.81 -10.69 0.58
C GLN A 124 0.93 -9.45 0.29
N VAL A 125 1.54 -8.36 -0.15
CA VAL A 125 0.83 -7.14 -0.57
C VAL A 125 0.84 -7.06 -2.09
N PRO A 126 -0.32 -7.14 -2.77
CA PRO A 126 -0.35 -7.11 -4.22
C PRO A 126 0.11 -5.76 -4.77
N ALA A 127 0.92 -5.79 -5.81
CA ALA A 127 1.36 -4.62 -6.57
C ALA A 127 0.80 -4.64 -7.99
N ILE A 128 0.46 -3.47 -8.53
CA ILE A 128 -0.07 -3.30 -9.88
C ILE A 128 0.78 -2.28 -10.64
N GLY A 129 1.61 -2.79 -11.55
CA GLY A 129 2.44 -2.01 -12.46
C GLY A 129 1.62 -1.11 -13.37
N ALA A 130 1.92 0.19 -13.34
CA ALA A 130 1.26 1.20 -14.17
C ALA A 130 1.80 1.20 -15.61
N SER A 131 3.13 1.30 -15.78
CA SER A 131 3.77 1.31 -17.11
C SER A 131 4.95 0.36 -17.27
N CYS A 132 5.33 -0.41 -16.26
CA CYS A 132 6.46 -1.34 -16.37
C CYS A 132 6.18 -2.55 -17.28
N THR A 133 6.79 -2.54 -18.47
CA THR A 133 6.50 -3.44 -19.59
C THR A 133 7.37 -4.70 -19.63
N ASN A 134 8.44 -4.77 -18.84
CA ASN A 134 9.37 -5.90 -18.89
C ASN A 134 8.71 -7.15 -18.29
N PRO A 135 8.75 -8.32 -18.96
CA PRO A 135 8.12 -9.53 -18.46
C PRO A 135 8.64 -10.00 -17.10
N GLN A 136 9.89 -9.69 -16.75
CA GLN A 136 10.49 -10.06 -15.46
C GLN A 136 9.81 -9.39 -14.26
N VAL A 137 9.03 -8.33 -14.47
CA VAL A 137 8.28 -7.68 -13.37
C VAL A 137 7.28 -8.65 -12.73
N THR A 138 6.65 -9.50 -13.54
CA THR A 138 5.58 -10.42 -13.09
C THR A 138 6.00 -11.88 -13.13
N LEU A 139 7.11 -12.21 -13.78
CA LEU A 139 7.54 -13.59 -13.96
C LEU A 139 8.01 -14.17 -12.62
N GLY A 140 7.36 -15.23 -12.16
CA GLY A 140 7.69 -15.87 -10.88
C GLY A 140 7.26 -15.09 -9.64
N ASN A 141 6.43 -14.05 -9.79
CA ASN A 141 5.90 -13.25 -8.69
C ASN A 141 4.37 -13.20 -8.77
N ASP A 142 3.71 -14.01 -7.94
CA ASP A 142 2.24 -14.12 -7.89
C ASP A 142 1.53 -12.93 -7.22
N TYR A 143 2.31 -11.97 -6.69
CA TYR A 143 1.82 -10.74 -6.07
C TYR A 143 2.08 -9.49 -6.91
N TYR A 144 2.63 -9.63 -8.12
CA TYR A 144 2.83 -8.50 -9.04
C TYR A 144 2.00 -8.65 -10.31
N TYR A 145 1.10 -7.69 -10.51
CA TYR A 145 0.19 -7.58 -11.65
C TYR A 145 0.55 -6.34 -12.47
N ARG A 146 -0.01 -6.19 -13.68
CA ARG A 146 0.20 -4.99 -14.51
C ARG A 146 -1.01 -4.66 -15.35
N VAL A 147 -1.20 -3.38 -15.65
CA VAL A 147 -2.23 -2.91 -16.60
C VAL A 147 -1.69 -2.66 -18.01
N CYS A 148 -0.37 -2.52 -18.16
CA CYS A 148 0.29 -2.26 -19.43
C CYS A 148 0.62 -3.55 -20.22
N PHE A 149 0.88 -3.39 -21.52
CA PHE A 149 1.29 -4.47 -22.39
C PHE A 149 2.78 -4.81 -22.27
N LEU A 150 3.12 -6.06 -22.56
CA LEU A 150 4.50 -6.57 -22.53
C LEU A 150 5.37 -6.05 -23.67
N ASP A 151 6.65 -5.84 -23.40
CA ASP A 151 7.67 -5.51 -24.41
C ASP A 151 7.63 -6.47 -25.64
N PRO A 152 7.65 -7.81 -25.47
CA PRO A 152 7.50 -8.75 -26.59
C PRO A 152 6.23 -8.56 -27.43
N PHE A 153 5.10 -8.24 -26.79
CA PHE A 153 3.83 -8.04 -27.49
C PHE A 153 3.88 -6.75 -28.30
N GLN A 154 4.29 -5.65 -27.66
CA GLN A 154 4.42 -4.34 -28.32
C GLN A 154 5.41 -4.40 -29.49
N GLY A 155 6.56 -5.06 -29.31
CA GLY A 155 7.56 -5.25 -30.36
C GLY A 155 7.03 -6.04 -31.55
N THR A 156 6.26 -7.11 -31.28
CA THR A 156 5.64 -7.94 -32.34
C THR A 156 4.62 -7.12 -33.15
N VAL A 157 3.76 -6.36 -32.47
CA VAL A 157 2.78 -5.50 -33.14
C VAL A 157 3.47 -4.42 -34.00
N MET A 158 4.52 -3.79 -33.48
CA MET A 158 5.29 -2.78 -34.21
C MET A 158 5.97 -3.37 -35.45
N ALA A 159 6.57 -4.55 -35.34
CA ALA A 159 7.19 -5.24 -36.48
C ALA A 159 6.17 -5.56 -37.58
N ASN A 160 4.98 -6.06 -37.19
CA ASN A 160 3.90 -6.34 -38.13
C ASN A 160 3.33 -5.08 -38.79
N TYR A 161 3.32 -3.95 -38.08
CA TYR A 161 2.90 -2.67 -38.64
C TYR A 161 3.93 -2.14 -39.64
N ALA A 162 5.22 -2.18 -39.30
CA ALA A 162 6.30 -1.65 -40.14
C ALA A 162 6.56 -2.47 -41.42
N TRP A 163 6.17 -3.75 -41.43
CA TRP A 163 6.28 -4.61 -42.61
C TRP A 163 5.20 -4.32 -43.68
N GLN A 164 4.08 -3.71 -43.29
CA GLN A 164 2.99 -3.33 -44.20
C GLN A 164 3.35 -2.08 -45.00
#